data_AF-A0A9X3PGL3-F1
#
_entry.id   AF-A0A9X3PGL3-F1
#
_cell.length_a   1.000
_cell.length_b   1.000
_cell.length_c   1.000
_cell.angle_alpha   90.00
_cell.angle_beta   90.00
_cell.angle_gamma   90.00
#
_symmetry.space_group_name_H-M   'P 1'
#
loop_
_entity.id
_entity.type
_entity.pdbx_description
1 polymer ?
#
loop_
_entity_poly.entity_id
_entity_poly.type
_entity_poly.pdbx_seq_one_letter_code
_entity_poly.pdbx_strand_id
1 'polypeptide(L)'
;MLYATRKVITLTPPAEHPSTPSSSPRDREVIAHLIAAPDQQTAAEWLGITDRHLRRRVDSIMRRFGAETTLQMVVMATLYGDVNPKAVPANTPAHELLTEAFNRRNRASGTP
;
A
#
# COMPACT_ATOMS: atom_id res chain seq x y z
N MET A 1 -39.72 -3.31 -3.28
CA MET A 1 -38.68 -2.67 -2.45
C MET A 1 -37.69 -3.76 -2.05
N LEU A 2 -36.54 -3.86 -2.71
CA LEU A 2 -35.51 -4.88 -2.43
C LEU A 2 -34.51 -4.28 -1.43
N TYR A 3 -34.47 -4.79 -0.21
CA TYR A 3 -33.46 -4.41 0.78
C TYR A 3 -32.15 -5.12 0.43
N ALA A 4 -31.15 -4.35 -0.01
CA ALA A 4 -29.79 -4.85 -0.18
C ALA A 4 -29.20 -5.18 1.21
N THR A 5 -28.95 -6.47 1.45
CA THR A 5 -28.33 -6.97 2.67
C THR A 5 -26.92 -6.38 2.81
N ARG A 6 -26.76 -5.43 3.74
CA ARG A 6 -25.47 -4.85 4.08
C ARG A 6 -24.64 -5.93 4.79
N LYS A 7 -23.77 -6.62 4.06
CA LYS A 7 -22.82 -7.59 4.63
C LYS A 7 -21.84 -6.80 5.50
N VAL A 8 -22.11 -6.75 6.80
CA VAL A 8 -21.18 -6.21 7.79
C VAL A 8 -19.95 -7.09 7.74
N ILE A 9 -18.80 -6.51 7.35
CA ILE A 9 -17.51 -7.18 7.47
C ILE A 9 -17.22 -7.21 8.97
N THR A 10 -17.64 -8.26 9.65
CA THR A 10 -17.16 -8.57 10.99
C THR A 10 -15.68 -8.92 10.85
N LEU A 11 -14.81 -7.94 11.09
CA LEU A 11 -13.42 -8.17 11.41
C LEU A 11 -13.42 -8.88 12.75
N THR A 12 -13.57 -10.21 12.76
CA THR A 12 -13.31 -11.00 13.95
C THR A 12 -11.84 -10.75 14.31
N PRO A 13 -11.54 -10.08 15.44
CA PRO A 13 -10.14 -9.95 15.84
C PRO A 13 -9.64 -11.37 16.09
N PRO A 14 -8.59 -11.81 15.38
CA PRO A 14 -8.08 -13.16 15.55
C PRO A 14 -7.61 -13.29 17.01
N ALA A 15 -8.04 -14.39 17.64
CA ALA A 15 -7.65 -14.77 18.99
C ALA A 15 -6.14 -14.60 19.18
N GLU A 16 -5.78 -14.07 20.35
CA GLU A 16 -4.41 -13.76 20.78
C GLU A 16 -3.41 -14.87 20.39
N HIS A 17 -2.46 -14.59 19.49
CA HIS A 17 -1.19 -15.31 19.30
C HIS A 17 -0.14 -14.45 18.54
N PRO A 18 1.17 -14.75 18.68
CA PRO A 18 2.24 -13.78 18.95
C PRO A 18 2.83 -13.13 17.70
N SER A 19 3.35 -11.91 17.87
CA SER A 19 4.01 -11.10 16.86
C SER A 19 3.05 -10.62 15.76
N THR A 20 2.81 -9.30 15.72
CA THR A 20 2.25 -8.65 14.53
C THR A 20 2.90 -9.23 13.27
N PRO A 21 2.15 -9.60 12.21
CA PRO A 21 2.74 -10.07 10.97
C PRO A 21 3.58 -8.93 10.40
N SER A 22 4.85 -8.89 10.78
CA SER A 22 5.80 -7.87 10.40
C SER A 22 6.03 -8.02 8.90
N SER A 23 5.39 -7.15 8.12
CA SER A 23 5.66 -7.09 6.69
C SER A 23 7.12 -6.74 6.47
N SER A 24 7.80 -7.50 5.60
CA SER A 24 9.18 -7.16 5.24
C SER A 24 9.21 -5.76 4.57
N PRO A 25 10.32 -5.02 4.61
CA PRO A 25 10.42 -3.72 3.93
C PRO A 25 9.96 -3.77 2.48
N ARG A 26 10.24 -4.88 1.78
CA ARG A 26 9.81 -5.09 0.40
C ARG A 26 8.31 -5.29 0.24
N ASP A 27 7.65 -5.88 1.23
CA ASP A 27 6.20 -6.04 1.21
C ASP A 27 5.49 -4.72 1.49
N ARG A 28 6.02 -3.91 2.41
CA ARG A 28 5.54 -2.54 2.63
C ARG A 28 5.63 -1.70 1.38
N GLU A 29 6.74 -1.82 0.65
CA GLU A 29 6.92 -1.15 -0.64
C GLU A 29 5.86 -1.59 -1.65
N VAL A 30 5.61 -2.90 -1.79
CA VAL A 30 4.57 -3.43 -2.70
C VAL A 30 3.19 -2.90 -2.32
N ILE A 31 2.83 -2.94 -1.02
CA ILE A 31 1.54 -2.46 -0.54
C ILE A 31 1.40 -0.95 -0.76
N ALA A 32 2.45 -0.16 -0.52
CA ALA A 32 2.43 1.28 -0.78
C ALA A 32 2.19 1.59 -2.26
N HIS A 33 2.82 0.85 -3.18
CA HIS A 33 2.59 1.01 -4.62
C HIS A 33 1.17 0.59 -5.03
N LEU A 34 0.59 -0.43 -4.40
CA LEU A 34 -0.81 -0.82 -4.65
C LEU A 34 -1.82 0.24 -4.18
N ILE A 35 -1.50 0.99 -3.12
CA ILE A 35 -2.34 2.08 -2.63
C ILE A 35 -2.25 3.29 -3.56
N ALA A 36 -1.04 3.61 -4.02
CA ALA A 36 -0.76 4.81 -4.78
C ALA A 36 -1.11 4.69 -6.28
N ALA A 37 -0.99 3.50 -6.85
CA ALA A 37 -1.19 3.29 -8.29
C ALA A 37 -2.68 3.22 -8.66
N PRO A 38 -3.06 3.72 -9.85
CA PRO A 38 -4.43 3.62 -10.36
C PRO A 38 -4.84 2.17 -10.67
N ASP A 39 -3.88 1.33 -11.03
CA ASP A 39 -4.09 -0.09 -11.33
C ASP A 39 -2.84 -0.93 -11.03
N GLN A 40 -2.98 -2.26 -11.10
CA GLN A 40 -1.87 -3.19 -10.82
C GLN A 40 -0.76 -3.15 -11.87
N GLN A 41 -1.08 -2.80 -13.12
CA GLN A 41 -0.07 -2.74 -14.17
C GLN A 41 0.89 -1.58 -13.89
N THR A 42 0.34 -0.40 -13.60
CA THR A 42 1.09 0.79 -13.21
C THR A 42 1.90 0.53 -11.93
N ALA A 43 1.32 -0.18 -10.95
CA ALA A 43 2.06 -0.57 -9.74
C ALA A 43 3.27 -1.47 -10.06
N ALA A 44 3.11 -2.43 -10.98
CA ALA A 44 4.19 -3.32 -11.40
C ALA A 44 5.30 -2.57 -12.13
N GLU A 45 4.92 -1.64 -13.01
CA GLU A 45 5.82 -0.74 -13.72
C GLU A 45 6.64 0.12 -12.74
N TRP A 46 6.01 0.78 -11.76
CA TRP A 46 6.70 1.58 -10.74
C TRP A 46 7.64 0.74 -9.86
N LEU A 47 7.31 -0.53 -9.64
CA LEU A 47 8.15 -1.48 -8.91
C LEU A 47 9.27 -2.10 -9.77
N GLY A 48 9.27 -1.87 -11.08
CA GLY A 48 10.22 -2.48 -12.03
C GLY A 48 10.07 -4.00 -12.16
N ILE A 49 8.87 -4.54 -11.99
CA ILE A 49 8.58 -5.98 -12.07
C ILE A 49 7.44 -6.27 -13.07
N THR A 50 7.27 -7.55 -13.42
CA THR A 50 6.15 -7.96 -14.28
C THR A 50 4.85 -8.11 -13.48
N ASP A 51 3.70 -7.91 -14.12
CA ASP A 51 2.37 -8.14 -13.52
C ASP A 51 2.24 -9.53 -12.89
N ARG A 52 2.79 -10.55 -13.55
CA ARG A 52 2.79 -11.93 -13.03
C ARG A 52 3.59 -12.03 -11.73
N HIS A 53 4.72 -11.34 -11.63
CA HIS A 53 5.50 -11.28 -10.40
C HIS A 53 4.71 -10.54 -9.33
N LEU A 54 4.14 -9.37 -9.65
CA LEU A 54 3.34 -8.59 -8.71
C LEU A 54 2.20 -9.42 -8.14
N ARG A 55 1.40 -10.09 -8.98
CA ARG A 55 0.29 -10.95 -8.54
C ARG A 55 0.75 -12.03 -7.56
N ARG A 56 1.82 -12.76 -7.89
CA ARG A 56 2.40 -13.78 -6.98
C ARG A 56 2.85 -13.19 -5.66
N ARG A 57 3.43 -11.99 -5.69
CA ARG A 57 3.88 -11.28 -4.49
C ARG A 57 2.68 -10.88 -3.63
N VAL A 58 1.64 -10.34 -4.24
CA VAL A 58 0.38 -9.97 -3.56
C VAL A 58 -0.27 -11.19 -2.91
N ASP A 59 -0.39 -12.31 -3.64
CA ASP A 59 -0.95 -13.55 -3.07
C ASP A 59 -0.15 -14.03 -1.86
N SER A 60 1.19 -13.93 -1.92
CA SER A 60 2.07 -14.30 -0.82
C SER A 60 1.89 -13.38 0.40
N ILE A 61 1.76 -12.07 0.18
CA ILE A 61 1.50 -11.09 1.25
C ILE A 61 0.12 -11.36 1.86
N MET A 62 -0.92 -11.51 1.03
CA MET A 62 -2.29 -11.82 1.49
C MET A 62 -2.34 -13.05 2.38
N ARG A 63 -1.65 -14.14 2.01
CA ARG A 63 -1.55 -15.35 2.84
C ARG A 63 -0.89 -15.08 4.19
N ARG A 64 0.15 -14.24 4.26
CA ARG A 64 0.80 -13.86 5.53
C ARG A 64 -0.10 -13.01 6.41
N PHE A 65 -0.90 -12.14 5.80
CA PHE A 65 -1.86 -11.29 6.50
C PHE A 65 -3.17 -12.02 6.83
N GLY A 66 -3.39 -13.24 6.33
CA GLY A 66 -4.68 -13.93 6.46
C GLY A 66 -5.82 -13.21 5.73
N ALA A 67 -5.50 -12.45 4.68
CA ALA A 67 -6.47 -11.66 3.93
C ALA A 67 -7.03 -12.45 2.74
N GLU A 68 -8.34 -12.33 2.50
CA GLU A 68 -9.03 -12.96 1.36
C GLU A 68 -9.03 -12.08 0.11
N THR A 69 -8.85 -10.76 0.29
CA THR A 69 -8.81 -9.78 -0.81
C THR A 69 -7.63 -8.83 -0.66
N THR A 70 -7.18 -8.25 -1.78
CA THR A 70 -6.12 -7.23 -1.78
C THR A 70 -6.53 -6.01 -0.94
N LEU A 71 -7.80 -5.59 -1.01
CA LEU A 71 -8.30 -4.47 -0.19
C LEU A 71 -8.22 -4.78 1.30
N GLN A 72 -8.62 -5.98 1.72
CA GLN A 72 -8.52 -6.40 3.11
C GLN A 72 -7.05 -6.38 3.59
N MET A 73 -6.13 -6.88 2.78
CA MET A 73 -4.69 -6.83 3.07
C MET A 73 -4.20 -5.39 3.24
N VAL A 74 -4.58 -4.46 2.34
CA VAL A 74 -4.22 -3.04 2.42
C VAL A 74 -4.75 -2.39 3.70
N VAL A 75 -6.01 -2.66 4.05
CA VAL A 75 -6.63 -2.14 5.27
C VAL A 75 -5.90 -2.66 6.51
N MET A 76 -5.61 -3.96 6.57
CA MET A 76 -4.88 -4.56 7.69
C MET A 76 -3.47 -3.98 7.83
N ALA A 77 -2.72 -3.87 6.72
CA ALA A 77 -1.39 -3.26 6.73
C ALA A 77 -1.39 -1.80 7.19
N THR A 78 -2.45 -1.05 6.86
CA THR A 78 -2.63 0.33 7.34
C THR A 78 -2.94 0.36 8.84
N LEU A 79 -3.86 -0.49 9.31
CA LEU A 79 -4.28 -0.55 10.71
C LEU A 79 -3.15 -1.01 11.64
N TYR A 80 -2.28 -1.90 11.17
CA TYR A 80 -1.10 -2.33 11.93
C TYR A 80 0.06 -1.32 11.91
N GLY A 81 -0.09 -0.20 11.19
CA GLY A 81 0.96 0.83 11.09
C GLY A 81 2.15 0.42 10.21
N ASP A 82 2.00 -0.65 9.43
CA ASP A 82 3.05 -1.15 8.54
C ASP A 82 3.23 -0.28 7.30
N VAL A 83 2.14 0.38 6.86
CA VAL A 83 2.15 1.29 5.70
C VAL A 83 1.38 2.56 6.04
N ASN A 84 1.95 3.71 5.68
CA ASN A 84 1.25 4.98 5.71
C ASN A 84 0.56 5.21 4.35
N PRO A 85 -0.77 5.17 4.26
CA PRO A 85 -1.49 5.32 2.99
C PRO A 85 -1.37 6.73 2.38
N LYS A 86 -0.92 7.72 3.17
CA LYS A 86 -0.66 9.08 2.69
C LYS A 86 0.77 9.27 2.19
N ALA A 87 1.65 8.28 2.39
CA ALA A 87 3.02 8.37 1.90
C ALA A 87 3.05 8.07 0.40
N VAL A 88 3.67 8.96 -0.36
CA VAL A 88 3.91 8.75 -1.80
C VAL A 88 5.17 7.88 -1.95
N PRO A 89 5.11 6.73 -2.67
CA PRO A 89 6.28 5.89 -2.85
C PRO A 89 7.35 6.58 -3.72
N ALA A 90 8.63 6.33 -3.44
CA ALA A 90 9.76 7.05 -4.03
C ALA A 90 9.88 6.93 -5.56
N ASN A 91 9.44 5.80 -6.13
CA ASN A 91 9.56 5.50 -7.56
C ASN A 91 8.29 5.84 -8.35
N THR A 92 7.55 6.86 -7.91
CA THR A 92 6.31 7.29 -8.57
C THR A 92 6.50 8.68 -9.20
N PRO A 93 5.81 8.99 -10.32
CA PRO A 93 5.87 10.32 -10.91
C PRO A 93 5.47 11.43 -9.93
N ALA A 94 4.55 11.11 -9.01
CA ALA A 94 4.14 12.04 -7.95
C ALA A 94 5.28 12.38 -6.99
N HIS A 95 6.16 11.43 -6.67
CA HIS A 95 7.32 11.68 -5.82
C HIS A 95 8.35 12.61 -6.50
N GLU A 96 8.56 12.46 -7.81
CA GLU A 96 9.42 13.36 -8.58
C GLU A 96 8.88 14.80 -8.55
N LEU A 97 7.59 14.97 -8.84
CA LEU A 97 6.94 16.29 -8.81
C LEU A 97 6.97 16.94 -7.42
N LEU A 98 6.74 16.16 -6.35
CA LEU A 98 6.82 16.66 -4.98
C LEU A 98 8.24 17.07 -4.60
N THR A 99 9.23 16.27 -5.01
CA THR A 99 10.64 16.56 -4.79
C THR A 99 11.05 17.83 -5.53
N GLU A 100 10.64 17.99 -6.78
CA GLU A 100 10.89 19.20 -7.57
C GLU A 100 10.20 20.43 -6.98
N ALA A 101 8.95 20.31 -6.54
CA ALA A 101 8.20 21.40 -5.91
C ALA A 101 8.86 21.85 -4.60
N PHE A 102 9.30 20.89 -3.77
CA PHE A 102 10.04 21.16 -2.54
C PHE A 102 11.37 21.87 -2.83
N ASN A 103 12.15 21.37 -3.79
CA ASN A 103 13.42 21.97 -4.20
C ASN A 103 13.24 23.39 -4.77
N ARG A 104 12.16 23.62 -5.54
CA ARG A 104 11.80 24.95 -6.06
C ARG A 104 11.49 25.93 -4.93
N ARG A 105 10.73 25.48 -3.93
CA ARG A 105 10.39 26.29 -2.74
C ARG A 105 11.64 26.68 -1.96
N ASN A 106 12.55 25.74 -1.71
CA ASN A 106 13.78 26.01 -0.94
C ASN A 106 14.75 26.95 -1.66
N ARG A 107 14.82 26.88 -3.00
CA ARG A 107 15.59 27.87 -3.80
C ARG A 107 14.98 29.26 -3.74
N ALA A 108 13.65 29.37 -3.73
CA ALA A 108 12.95 30.66 -3.66
C ALA A 108 13.01 31.30 -2.27
N SER A 109 13.18 30.50 -1.21
CA SER A 109 13.33 30.97 0.18
C SER A 109 14.78 31.20 0.60
N GLY A 110 15.72 31.32 -0.34
CA GLY A 110 17.09 31.74 -0.06
C GLY A 110 17.15 33.18 0.43
N THR A 111 16.91 33.42 1.72
CA THR A 111 17.62 34.47 2.45
C THR A 111 19.08 34.00 2.64
N PRO A 112 20.08 34.83 2.30
CA PRO A 112 21.48 34.54 2.57
C PRO A 112 21.77 34.38 4.07
#